data_AF-A0A2A2LIA5-F1
#
_entry.id   AF-A0A2A2LIA5-F1
#
_cell.length_a   1.000
_cell.length_b   1.000
_cell.length_c   1.000
_cell.angle_alpha   90.00
_cell.angle_beta   90.00
_cell.angle_gamma   90.00
#
_symmetry.space_group_name_H-M   'P 1'
#
loop_
_entity.id
_entity.type
_entity.pdbx_description
1 polymer ?
#
loop_
_entity_poly.entity_id
_entity_poly.type
_entity_poly.pdbx_seq_one_letter_code
_entity_poly.pdbx_strand_id
1 'polypeptide(L)'
;MRKALEKHMKVAGEPAGFLLAMFLWVRHLPYFSSKYAAIKSNVDMMFKLFDEQIRVHQKNIDYDSEDSTDIVEAYLKEMKKREHEPDFGGFE
;
A
#
# COMPACT_ATOMS: atom_id res chain seq x y z
N MET A 1 3.00 6.19 -11.67
CA MET A 1 2.57 6.45 -10.29
C MET A 1 1.54 7.60 -10.17
N ARG A 2 1.88 8.84 -10.56
CA ARG A 2 1.00 10.03 -10.38
C ARG A 2 -0.44 9.87 -10.89
N LYS A 3 -0.64 9.36 -12.11
CA LYS A 3 -1.99 9.12 -12.68
C LYS A 3 -2.80 8.06 -11.92
N ALA A 4 -2.15 7.02 -11.41
CA ALA A 4 -2.81 5.99 -10.62
C ALA A 4 -3.21 6.54 -9.24
N LEU A 5 -2.35 7.36 -8.64
CA LEU A 5 -2.63 8.08 -7.40
C LEU A 5 -3.80 9.07 -7.56
N GLU A 6 -3.80 9.87 -8.64
CA GLU A 6 -4.91 10.79 -8.95
C GLU A 6 -6.25 10.04 -9.11
N LYS A 7 -6.24 8.89 -9.79
CA LYS A 7 -7.41 8.02 -9.90
C LYS A 7 -7.84 7.48 -8.53
N HIS A 8 -6.91 7.06 -7.69
CA HIS A 8 -7.21 6.57 -6.35
C HIS A 8 -7.77 7.66 -5.43
N MET A 9 -7.19 8.86 -5.45
CA MET A 9 -7.71 10.02 -4.71
C MET A 9 -9.12 10.40 -5.17
N LYS A 10 -9.38 10.36 -6.47
CA LYS A 10 -10.71 10.63 -7.02
C LYS A 10 -11.74 9.61 -6.54
N VAL A 11 -11.40 8.33 -6.57
CA VAL A 11 -12.28 7.23 -6.12
C VAL A 11 -12.49 7.27 -4.59
N ALA A 12 -11.45 7.62 -3.82
CA ALA A 12 -11.53 7.75 -2.36
C ALA A 12 -12.37 8.96 -1.92
N GLY A 13 -12.35 10.04 -2.70
CA GLY A 13 -13.15 11.25 -2.46
C GLY A 13 -14.61 11.14 -2.88
N GLU A 14 -15.02 10.07 -3.54
CA GLU A 14 -16.42 9.87 -3.92
C GLU A 14 -17.28 9.46 -2.71
N PRO A 15 -18.48 10.05 -2.52
CA PRO A 15 -19.39 9.68 -1.42
C PRO A 15 -19.74 8.19 -1.38
N ALA A 16 -19.69 7.51 -2.53
CA ALA A 16 -19.92 6.08 -2.63
C ALA A 16 -18.85 5.25 -1.91
N GLY A 17 -17.58 5.68 -1.94
CA GLY A 17 -16.49 5.03 -1.21
C GLY A 17 -16.71 5.14 0.31
N PHE A 18 -17.14 6.31 0.77
CA PHE A 18 -17.49 6.55 2.17
C PHE A 18 -18.65 5.68 2.63
N LEU A 19 -19.74 5.60 1.85
CA LEU A 19 -20.91 4.78 2.18
C LEU A 19 -20.57 3.28 2.24
N LEU A 20 -19.69 2.80 1.35
CA LEU A 20 -19.22 1.42 1.35
C LEU A 20 -18.30 1.10 2.53
N ALA A 21 -17.50 2.07 2.99
CA ALA A 21 -16.64 1.92 4.16
C ALA A 21 -17.43 1.98 5.48
N MET A 22 -18.40 2.89 5.57
CA MET A 22 -19.24 3.08 6.75
C MET A 22 -20.24 1.92 6.95
N PHE A 23 -20.77 1.36 5.87
CA PHE A 23 -21.78 0.31 5.92
C PHE A 23 -21.33 -0.94 5.16
N LEU A 24 -20.61 -1.83 5.86
CA LEU A 24 -20.01 -3.05 5.30
C LEU A 24 -21.02 -4.00 4.63
N TRP A 25 -22.30 -3.91 4.96
CA TRP A 25 -23.36 -4.73 4.37
C TRP A 25 -23.79 -4.25 2.98
N VAL A 26 -23.59 -2.95 2.66
CA VAL A 26 -23.97 -2.32 1.37
C VAL A 26 -23.21 -2.95 0.19
N ARG A 27 -22.06 -3.59 0.44
CA ARG A 27 -21.29 -4.33 -0.57
C ARG A 27 -22.02 -5.53 -1.20
N HIS A 28 -23.02 -6.10 -0.51
CA HIS A 28 -23.75 -7.28 -0.99
C HIS A 28 -24.95 -6.93 -1.88
N LEU A 29 -25.33 -5.65 -1.96
CA LEU A 29 -26.44 -5.21 -2.81
C LEU A 29 -26.02 -5.26 -4.29
N PRO A 30 -26.88 -5.77 -5.19
CA PRO A 30 -26.50 -5.99 -6.60
C PRO A 30 -26.06 -4.71 -7.30
N TYR A 31 -26.68 -3.57 -6.98
CA TYR A 31 -26.32 -2.26 -7.54
C TYR A 31 -24.92 -1.78 -7.10
N PHE A 32 -24.55 -2.03 -5.84
CA PHE A 32 -23.30 -1.56 -5.26
C PHE A 32 -22.15 -2.54 -5.47
N SER A 33 -22.43 -3.82 -5.72
CA SER A 33 -21.43 -4.87 -5.95
C SER A 33 -20.45 -4.55 -7.09
N SER A 34 -20.97 -4.03 -8.22
CA SER A 34 -20.15 -3.63 -9.38
C SER A 34 -19.27 -2.41 -9.08
N LYS A 35 -19.81 -1.41 -8.36
CA LYS A 35 -19.03 -0.24 -7.91
C LYS A 35 -17.95 -0.64 -6.90
N TYR A 36 -18.28 -1.54 -5.99
CA TYR A 36 -17.33 -2.11 -5.04
C TYR A 36 -16.20 -2.85 -5.74
N ALA A 37 -16.49 -3.65 -6.78
CA ALA A 37 -15.47 -4.33 -7.57
C ALA A 37 -14.50 -3.34 -8.25
N ALA A 38 -15.00 -2.23 -8.78
CA ALA A 38 -14.16 -1.18 -9.38
C ALA A 38 -13.28 -0.47 -8.33
N ILE A 39 -13.84 -0.15 -7.15
CA ILE A 39 -13.08 0.44 -6.03
C ILE A 39 -12.00 -0.53 -5.55
N LYS A 40 -12.36 -1.80 -5.33
CA LYS A 40 -11.43 -2.85 -4.89
C LYS A 40 -10.29 -3.03 -5.89
N SER A 41 -10.60 -3.13 -7.18
CA SER A 41 -9.57 -3.26 -8.23
C SER A 41 -8.61 -2.06 -8.25
N ASN A 42 -9.12 -0.85 -7.98
CA ASN A 42 -8.29 0.35 -7.91
C ASN A 42 -7.39 0.36 -6.66
N VAL A 43 -7.89 -0.11 -5.52
CA VAL A 43 -7.09 -0.30 -4.30
C VAL A 43 -6.00 -1.37 -4.53
N ASP A 44 -6.37 -2.54 -5.07
CA ASP A 44 -5.43 -3.63 -5.37
C ASP A 44 -4.33 -3.17 -6.35
N MET A 45 -4.67 -2.33 -7.34
CA MET A 45 -3.69 -1.75 -8.26
C MET A 45 -2.70 -0.83 -7.54
N MET A 46 -3.16 -0.02 -6.58
CA MET A 46 -2.26 0.85 -5.80
C MET A 46 -1.28 0.04 -4.94
N PHE A 47 -1.75 -1.02 -4.27
CA PHE A 47 -0.88 -1.90 -3.50
C PHE A 47 0.20 -2.55 -4.37
N LYS A 48 -0.17 -3.05 -5.56
CA LYS A 48 0.81 -3.60 -6.52
C LYS A 48 1.87 -2.58 -6.94
N LEU A 49 1.50 -1.31 -7.11
CA LEU A 49 2.45 -0.25 -7.46
C LEU A 49 3.39 0.09 -6.30
N PHE A 50 2.95 -0.03 -5.05
CA PHE A 50 3.81 0.11 -3.88
C PHE A 50 4.75 -1.09 -3.74
N ASP A 51 4.24 -2.32 -3.89
CA ASP A 51 5.06 -3.53 -3.86
C ASP A 51 6.17 -3.50 -4.90
N GLU A 52 5.87 -3.03 -6.12
CA GLU A 52 6.87 -2.89 -7.18
C GLU A 52 7.96 -1.89 -6.81
N GLN A 53 7.60 -0.74 -6.21
CA GLN A 53 8.56 0.26 -5.76
C GLN A 53 9.42 -0.23 -4.59
N ILE A 54 8.82 -0.95 -3.64
CA ILE A 54 9.52 -1.58 -2.53
C ILE A 54 10.51 -2.60 -3.07
N ARG A 55 10.11 -3.46 -4.01
CA ARG A 55 10.99 -4.45 -4.64
C ARG A 55 12.16 -3.81 -5.39
N VAL A 56 11.90 -2.72 -6.13
CA VAL A 56 12.96 -1.98 -6.82
C VAL A 56 13.93 -1.35 -5.82
N HIS A 57 13.43 -0.77 -4.73
CA HIS A 57 14.29 -0.24 -3.66
C HIS A 57 15.08 -1.37 -3.00
N GLN A 58 14.45 -2.44 -2.53
CA GLN A 58 15.13 -3.59 -1.91
C GLN A 58 16.27 -4.16 -2.76
N LYS A 59 16.13 -4.18 -4.10
CA LYS A 59 17.18 -4.66 -5.01
C LYS A 59 18.38 -3.71 -5.12
N ASN A 60 18.15 -2.42 -4.95
CA ASN A 60 19.16 -1.37 -5.15
C ASN A 60 19.68 -0.80 -3.82
N ILE A 61 19.16 -1.24 -2.67
CA ILE A 61 19.61 -0.79 -1.35
C ILE A 61 21.01 -1.32 -1.09
N ASP A 62 21.92 -0.39 -0.86
CA ASP A 62 23.23 -0.67 -0.28
C ASP A 62 23.09 -0.66 1.25
N TYR A 63 23.07 -1.84 1.84
CA TYR A 63 22.94 -2.00 3.30
C TYR A 63 24.22 -1.59 4.06
N ASP A 64 25.35 -1.40 3.38
CA ASP A 64 26.63 -1.02 4.00
C ASP A 64 26.87 0.50 3.99
N SER A 65 26.07 1.26 3.23
CA SER A 65 26.09 2.72 3.22
C SER A 65 25.41 3.30 4.47
N GLU A 66 26.11 4.15 5.23
CA GLU A 66 25.51 4.93 6.34
C GLU A 66 24.46 5.94 5.84
N ASP A 67 24.62 6.45 4.62
CA ASP A 67 23.67 7.38 4.01
C ASP A 67 22.42 6.64 3.52
N SER A 68 21.25 7.22 3.80
CA SER A 68 19.95 6.76 3.31
C SER A 68 19.37 7.81 2.37
N THR A 69 19.00 7.40 1.16
CA THR A 69 18.50 8.31 0.12
C THR A 69 17.01 8.61 0.30
N ASP A 70 16.28 7.70 0.95
CA ASP A 70 14.84 7.78 1.21
C ASP A 70 14.51 7.26 2.64
N ILE A 71 13.42 7.75 3.21
CA ILE A 71 12.82 7.27 4.47
C ILE A 71 12.54 5.76 4.38
N VAL A 72 12.13 5.26 3.22
CA VAL A 72 11.89 3.81 3.01
C VAL A 72 13.19 3.02 3.16
N GLU A 73 14.30 3.53 2.63
CA GLU A 73 15.62 2.90 2.75
C GLU A 73 16.11 2.89 4.21
N ALA A 74 15.98 4.02 4.92
CA ALA A 74 16.32 4.10 6.34
C ALA A 74 15.50 3.11 7.18
N TYR A 75 14.19 2.99 6.89
CA TYR A 75 13.32 2.04 7.57
C TYR A 75 13.73 0.59 7.30
N LEU A 76 14.03 0.22 6.05
CA LEU A 76 14.47 -1.13 5.68
C LEU A 76 15.85 -1.48 6.29
N LYS A 77 16.78 -0.53 6.36
CA LYS A 77 18.08 -0.71 7.05
C LYS A 77 17.90 -0.95 8.54
N GLU A 78 17.05 -0.15 9.19
CA GLU A 78 16.75 -0.30 10.61
C GLU A 78 16.01 -1.61 10.91
N MET A 79 15.07 -2.04 10.07
CA MET A 79 14.43 -3.35 10.16
C MET A 79 15.45 -4.49 10.09
N LYS A 80 16.36 -4.45 9.10
CA LYS A 80 17.42 -5.46 8.96
C LYS A 80 18.36 -5.49 10.17
N LYS A 81 18.73 -4.33 10.70
CA LYS A 81 19.58 -4.23 11.90
C LYS A 81 18.93 -4.87 13.14
N ARG A 82 17.60 -4.81 13.25
CA ARG A 82 16.82 -5.35 14.36
C ARG A 82 16.28 -6.75 14.11
N GLU A 83 16.63 -7.41 13.00
CA GLU A 83 16.13 -8.75 12.68
C GLU A 83 16.51 -9.82 13.73
N HIS A 84 17.56 -9.55 14.51
CA HIS A 84 18.03 -10.40 15.61
C HIS A 84 17.35 -10.10 16.96
N GLU A 85 16.52 -9.07 17.05
CA GLU A 85 15.79 -8.73 18.28
C GLU A 85 14.47 -9.52 18.37
N PRO A 86 14.14 -10.09 19.54
CA PRO A 86 12.99 -10.99 19.70
C PRO A 86 11.60 -10.37 19.43
N ASP A 87 11.49 -9.05 19.29
CA ASP A 87 10.24 -8.32 19.00
C ASP A 87 10.21 -7.61 17.63
N PHE A 88 11.28 -7.71 16.83
CA PHE A 88 11.41 -6.95 15.57
C PHE A 88 11.57 -7.82 14.31
N GLY A 89 11.69 -9.15 14.45
CA GLY A 89 11.93 -10.07 13.35
C GLY A 89 10.75 -10.99 13.05
N GLY A 90 9.81 -10.56 12.20
CA GLY A 90 8.92 -11.51 11.52
C GLY A 90 7.56 -10.94 11.11
N PHE A 91 7.31 -10.88 9.80
CA PHE A 91 5.96 -11.08 9.30
C PHE A 91 5.55 -12.50 9.68
N GLU A 92 4.58 -12.67 10.59
CA GLU A 92 3.81 -13.91 10.70
C GLU A 92 2.95 -14.14 9.45
#